data_AF-A0A962V6I5-F1
#
_entry.id   AF-A0A962V6I5-F1
#
_cell.length_a   1.000
_cell.length_b   1.000
_cell.length_c   1.000
_cell.angle_alpha   90.00
_cell.angle_beta   90.00
_cell.angle_gamma   90.00
#
_symmetry.space_group_name_H-M   'P 1'
#
loop_
_entity.id
_entity.type
_entity.pdbx_description
1 polymer ?
#
loop_
_entity_poly.entity_id
_entity_poly.type
_entity_poly.pdbx_seq_one_letter_code
_entity_poly.pdbx_strand_id
1 'polypeptide(L)'
;GKPGYFLRAGEHYYEIEPQLNIGSSQGVHFASCPDFVIRSSRVRDAFKPIAVFMDGYQFHQLKVTEDSAKRLALVQSGHYWQWSLTWADVNAYFAGPATQLRNPFLEGLHEAMQPLQNKLLTRLELDSIRKIPVRNALEQLLLFLIDPQPRKWSGLALVRCLGWFDQASMRTPVTQAAFQSAFSDCSVTALQQQLQNSTGDIAFGGLCWEQQDEMLRVLCALPLSAIAEQRPERLIANIVLDTSAVKESTFKSAWHGFLRVYNLLQFLPATGFTTVAGHQTGLYEGIPWSFMKGTAQPLSGHAAVASAVDGQALLDEVAEPLRAALQDWLQSQGPVPDIAYELMNAQGEIIAEAELAWPDAQLAGLLAEQACYE
;
A
#
# COMPACT_ATOMS: atom_id res chain seq x y z
N GLY A 1 -21.64 -17.01 -7.79
CA GLY A 1 -20.98 -16.14 -6.80
C GLY A 1 -21.21 -14.67 -7.09
N LYS A 2 -20.55 -13.77 -6.35
CA LYS A 2 -20.29 -12.40 -6.82
C LYS A 2 -19.29 -12.48 -7.99
N PRO A 3 -19.39 -11.62 -9.02
CA PRO A 3 -18.40 -11.60 -10.10
C PRO A 3 -17.04 -11.17 -9.53
N GLY A 4 -16.01 -12.01 -9.70
CA GLY A 4 -14.61 -11.65 -9.52
C GLY A 4 -14.03 -11.18 -10.86
N TYR A 5 -13.08 -10.25 -10.81
CA TYR A 5 -12.36 -9.81 -12.02
C TYR A 5 -10.91 -10.25 -11.94
N PHE A 6 -10.33 -10.66 -13.07
CA PHE A 6 -8.91 -10.96 -13.18
C PHE A 6 -8.16 -9.78 -13.79
N LEU A 7 -6.97 -9.50 -13.27
CA LEU A 7 -6.08 -8.45 -13.74
C LEU A 7 -4.66 -9.02 -13.92
N ARG A 8 -4.11 -8.89 -15.12
CA ARG A 8 -2.68 -9.08 -15.37
C ARG A 8 -1.96 -7.73 -15.36
N ALA A 9 -0.88 -7.62 -14.59
CA ALA A 9 0.00 -6.46 -14.59
C ALA A 9 1.46 -6.93 -14.66
N GLY A 10 2.12 -6.69 -15.79
CA GLY A 10 3.42 -7.31 -16.08
C GLY A 10 3.32 -8.83 -16.07
N GLU A 11 4.13 -9.48 -15.24
CA GLU A 11 4.18 -10.93 -15.03
C GLU A 11 3.28 -11.43 -13.88
N HIS A 12 2.57 -10.51 -13.22
CA HIS A 12 1.72 -10.83 -12.07
C HIS A 12 0.24 -10.92 -12.45
N TYR A 13 -0.45 -11.85 -11.78
CA TYR A 13 -1.86 -12.13 -11.96
C TYR A 13 -2.59 -11.90 -10.64
N TYR A 14 -3.68 -11.15 -10.71
CA TYR A 14 -4.45 -10.72 -9.56
C TYR A 14 -5.93 -11.04 -9.72
N GLU A 15 -6.55 -11.39 -8.60
CA GLU A 15 -8.00 -11.39 -8.44
C GLU A 15 -8.43 -10.09 -7.77
N ILE A 16 -9.51 -9.52 -8.28
CA ILE A 16 -10.17 -8.34 -7.76
C ILE A 16 -11.53 -8.75 -7.22
N GLU A 17 -11.68 -8.67 -5.90
CA GLU A 17 -12.92 -8.98 -5.21
C GLU A 17 -13.65 -7.68 -4.83
N PRO A 18 -14.85 -7.42 -5.38
CA PRO A 18 -15.60 -6.21 -5.06
C PRO A 18 -16.33 -6.31 -3.71
N GLN A 19 -16.30 -5.20 -2.95
CA GLN A 19 -17.10 -5.01 -1.73
C GLN A 19 -16.91 -6.14 -0.70
N LEU A 20 -15.66 -6.39 -0.32
CA LEU A 20 -15.30 -7.37 0.70
C LEU A 20 -15.35 -6.71 2.09
N ASN A 21 -16.08 -7.31 3.03
CA ASN A 21 -16.02 -6.90 4.43
C ASN A 21 -14.74 -7.44 5.07
N ILE A 22 -13.91 -6.53 5.59
CA ILE A 22 -12.69 -6.84 6.32
C ILE A 22 -12.86 -6.36 7.75
N GLY A 23 -12.78 -7.27 8.73
CA GLY A 23 -12.87 -6.94 10.16
C GLY A 23 -12.02 -7.87 11.04
N SER A 24 -12.44 -8.07 12.29
CA SER A 24 -11.66 -8.83 13.27
C SER A 24 -11.35 -10.27 12.84
N SER A 25 -12.27 -10.92 12.11
CA SER A 25 -12.04 -12.26 11.56
C SER A 25 -11.00 -12.29 10.44
N GLN A 26 -10.68 -11.15 9.85
CA GLN A 26 -9.58 -10.95 8.89
C GLN A 26 -8.36 -10.27 9.55
N GLY A 27 -8.29 -10.25 10.89
CA GLY A 27 -7.17 -9.71 11.66
C GLY A 27 -7.11 -8.18 11.73
N VAL A 28 -8.19 -7.47 11.39
CA VAL A 28 -8.24 -6.00 11.37
C VAL A 28 -9.16 -5.49 12.46
N HIS A 29 -8.68 -4.56 13.28
CA HIS A 29 -9.44 -4.07 14.44
C HIS A 29 -10.71 -3.29 14.06
N PHE A 30 -10.60 -2.35 13.12
CA PHE A 30 -11.73 -1.58 12.64
C PHE A 30 -12.26 -2.16 11.34
N ALA A 31 -13.54 -2.54 11.34
CA ALA A 31 -14.17 -3.08 10.16
C ALA A 31 -14.27 -2.04 9.04
N SER A 32 -14.01 -2.48 7.82
CA SER A 32 -14.12 -1.68 6.60
C SER A 32 -14.65 -2.53 5.46
N CYS A 33 -15.19 -1.86 4.44
CA CYS A 33 -15.60 -2.49 3.19
C CYS A 33 -14.95 -1.68 2.07
N PRO A 34 -13.69 -1.99 1.69
CA PRO A 34 -13.09 -1.42 0.50
C PRO A 34 -13.92 -1.74 -0.75
N ASP A 35 -13.88 -0.84 -1.74
CA ASP A 35 -14.56 -1.04 -3.01
C ASP A 35 -14.04 -2.26 -3.73
N PHE A 36 -12.72 -2.48 -3.67
CA PHE A 36 -12.04 -3.65 -4.22
C PHE A 36 -10.96 -4.17 -3.28
N VAL A 37 -10.75 -5.49 -3.28
CA VAL A 37 -9.56 -6.11 -2.71
C VAL A 37 -8.80 -6.81 -3.83
N ILE A 38 -7.54 -6.42 -4.00
CA ILE A 38 -6.63 -7.03 -4.97
C ILE A 38 -5.77 -8.05 -4.23
N ARG A 39 -5.81 -9.31 -4.66
CA ARG A 39 -4.99 -10.41 -4.12
C ARG A 39 -4.25 -11.11 -5.26
N SER A 40 -3.09 -11.71 -4.99
CA SER A 40 -2.45 -12.54 -6.02
C SER A 40 -3.32 -13.76 -6.29
N SER A 41 -3.48 -14.10 -7.57
CA SER A 41 -4.13 -15.35 -8.01
C SER A 41 -3.25 -16.57 -7.72
N ARG A 42 -1.95 -16.37 -7.49
CA ARG A 42 -0.97 -17.44 -7.23
C ARG A 42 -0.67 -17.52 -5.74
N VAL A 43 -0.99 -18.66 -5.12
CA VAL A 43 -0.78 -18.93 -3.67
C VAL A 43 0.68 -18.77 -3.23
N ARG A 44 1.64 -18.92 -4.15
CA ARG A 44 3.08 -18.86 -3.87
C ARG A 44 3.64 -17.44 -3.83
N ASP A 45 2.94 -16.47 -4.39
CA ASP A 45 3.41 -15.09 -4.36
C ASP A 45 3.22 -14.57 -2.94
N ALA A 46 4.33 -14.17 -2.31
CA ALA A 46 4.30 -13.44 -1.04
C ALA A 46 3.80 -12.00 -1.26
N PHE A 47 2.57 -11.85 -1.75
CA PHE A 47 1.91 -10.59 -2.05
C PHE A 47 0.93 -10.25 -0.92
N LYS A 48 1.13 -9.10 -0.29
CA LYS A 48 0.20 -8.57 0.70
C LYS A 48 -1.01 -7.98 -0.04
N PRO A 49 -2.25 -8.45 0.19
CA PRO A 49 -3.44 -7.93 -0.47
C PRO A 49 -3.59 -6.42 -0.32
N ILE A 50 -4.22 -5.78 -1.30
CA ILE A 50 -4.44 -4.33 -1.33
C ILE A 50 -5.94 -4.05 -1.22
N ALA A 51 -6.35 -3.38 -0.15
CA ALA A 51 -7.68 -2.82 0.01
C ALA A 51 -7.76 -1.46 -0.71
N VAL A 52 -8.51 -1.40 -1.82
CA VAL A 52 -8.67 -0.19 -2.63
C VAL A 52 -9.96 0.53 -2.26
N PHE A 53 -9.85 1.82 -1.99
CA PHE A 53 -10.96 2.72 -1.67
C PHE A 53 -11.13 3.77 -2.77
N MET A 54 -12.35 3.93 -3.26
CA MET A 54 -12.75 4.84 -4.32
C MET A 54 -13.52 6.02 -3.73
N ASP A 55 -12.79 6.98 -3.18
CA ASP A 55 -13.37 8.04 -2.37
C ASP A 55 -13.95 9.18 -3.22
N GLY A 56 -15.27 9.34 -3.15
CA GLY A 56 -15.98 10.53 -3.60
C GLY A 56 -16.07 11.59 -2.49
N TYR A 57 -15.52 12.79 -2.71
CA TYR A 57 -15.50 13.86 -1.71
C TYR A 57 -16.87 14.10 -1.02
N GLN A 58 -17.96 14.13 -1.81
CA GLN A 58 -19.32 14.38 -1.30
C GLN A 58 -19.77 13.35 -0.24
N PHE A 59 -19.30 12.11 -0.33
CA PHE A 59 -19.68 11.02 0.57
C PHE A 59 -18.74 10.87 1.77
N HIS A 60 -17.47 11.25 1.61
CA HIS A 60 -16.43 11.01 2.61
C HIS A 60 -16.09 12.21 3.47
N GLN A 61 -16.46 13.45 3.07
CA GLN A 61 -16.14 14.65 3.85
C GLN A 61 -16.60 14.60 5.32
N LEU A 62 -17.71 13.92 5.61
CA LEU A 62 -18.25 13.78 6.98
C LEU A 62 -17.68 12.58 7.74
N LYS A 63 -16.91 11.70 7.09
CA LYS A 63 -16.45 10.42 7.63
C LYS A 63 -14.93 10.26 7.61
N VAL A 64 -14.18 11.29 7.18
CA VAL A 64 -12.71 11.26 7.06
C VAL A 64 -12.02 10.73 8.32
N THR A 65 -12.50 11.11 9.50
CA THR A 65 -11.99 10.63 10.79
C THR A 65 -12.13 9.12 10.96
N GLU A 66 -13.31 8.56 10.75
CA GLU A 66 -13.54 7.10 10.82
C GLU A 66 -12.79 6.35 9.73
N ASP A 67 -12.77 6.92 8.52
CA ASP A 67 -12.15 6.36 7.33
C ASP A 67 -10.63 6.27 7.44
N SER A 68 -10.00 7.26 8.08
CA SER A 68 -8.59 7.22 8.42
C SER A 68 -8.27 6.14 9.46
N ALA A 69 -9.11 5.97 10.49
CA ALA A 69 -8.92 4.94 11.50
C ALA A 69 -9.00 3.52 10.90
N LYS A 70 -9.96 3.28 10.00
CA LYS A 70 -10.10 2.01 9.26
C LYS A 70 -8.88 1.69 8.42
N ARG A 71 -8.40 2.66 7.63
CA ARG A 71 -7.22 2.49 6.77
C ARG A 71 -5.92 2.35 7.57
N LEU A 72 -5.81 3.04 8.72
CA LEU A 72 -4.69 2.86 9.64
C LEU A 72 -4.70 1.46 10.25
N ALA A 73 -5.85 0.97 10.71
CA ALA A 73 -6.00 -0.38 11.25
C ALA A 73 -5.70 -1.48 10.21
N LEU A 74 -6.10 -1.28 8.95
CA LEU A 74 -5.76 -2.18 7.85
C LEU A 74 -4.24 -2.35 7.70
N VAL A 75 -3.51 -1.25 7.58
CA VAL A 75 -2.05 -1.30 7.40
C VAL A 75 -1.35 -1.80 8.65
N GLN A 76 -1.76 -1.33 9.84
CA GLN A 76 -1.13 -1.71 11.10
C GLN A 76 -1.44 -3.14 11.55
N SER A 77 -2.47 -3.79 11.01
CA SER A 77 -2.64 -5.25 11.14
C SER A 77 -1.44 -6.03 10.57
N GLY A 78 -0.75 -5.45 9.58
CA GLY A 78 0.29 -6.11 8.82
C GLY A 78 -0.21 -6.98 7.67
N HIS A 79 -1.54 -7.15 7.52
CA HIS A 79 -2.13 -8.07 6.53
C HIS A 79 -2.53 -7.42 5.21
N TYR A 80 -2.76 -6.10 5.19
CA TYR A 80 -3.21 -5.38 4.01
C TYR A 80 -2.35 -4.15 3.74
N TRP A 81 -2.17 -3.83 2.46
CA TRP A 81 -1.94 -2.45 2.05
C TRP A 81 -3.28 -1.77 1.82
N GLN A 82 -3.31 -0.45 1.89
CA GLN A 82 -4.47 0.35 1.51
C GLN A 82 -4.14 1.17 0.28
N TRP A 83 -5.10 1.44 -0.59
CA TRP A 83 -4.91 2.39 -1.68
C TRP A 83 -6.13 3.26 -1.85
N SER A 84 -5.99 4.55 -1.64
CA SER A 84 -7.09 5.50 -1.78
C SER A 84 -6.99 6.21 -3.12
N LEU A 85 -8.06 6.14 -3.91
CA LEU A 85 -8.21 6.78 -5.21
C LEU A 85 -9.43 7.69 -5.15
N THR A 86 -9.33 8.89 -5.70
CA THR A 86 -10.49 9.77 -5.86
C THR A 86 -10.99 9.76 -7.31
N TRP A 87 -12.23 10.21 -7.53
CA TRP A 87 -12.72 10.42 -8.91
C TRP A 87 -11.78 11.30 -9.74
N ALA A 88 -11.13 12.29 -9.11
CA ALA A 88 -10.21 13.16 -9.82
C ALA A 88 -8.93 12.44 -10.26
N ASP A 89 -8.46 11.45 -9.49
CA ASP A 89 -7.30 10.64 -9.88
C ASP A 89 -7.62 9.79 -11.11
N VAL A 90 -8.78 9.13 -11.11
CA VAL A 90 -9.24 8.30 -12.23
C VAL A 90 -9.49 9.15 -13.48
N ASN A 91 -10.22 10.26 -13.33
CA ASN A 91 -10.54 11.14 -14.46
C ASN A 91 -9.26 11.75 -15.05
N ALA A 92 -8.30 12.18 -14.22
CA ALA A 92 -7.04 12.74 -14.70
C ALA A 92 -6.19 11.71 -15.47
N TYR A 93 -6.32 10.41 -15.16
CA TYR A 93 -5.63 9.33 -15.87
C TYR A 93 -6.20 9.11 -17.28
N PHE A 94 -7.53 9.10 -17.44
CA PHE A 94 -8.18 8.79 -18.72
C PHE A 94 -8.44 10.01 -19.62
N ALA A 95 -8.88 11.13 -19.05
CA ALA A 95 -9.29 12.33 -19.79
C ALA A 95 -8.21 13.42 -19.82
N GLY A 96 -7.06 13.19 -19.16
CA GLY A 96 -6.03 14.20 -18.94
C GLY A 96 -6.36 15.15 -17.78
N PRO A 97 -5.39 15.97 -17.32
CA PRO A 97 -5.54 16.76 -16.11
C PRO A 97 -6.54 17.91 -16.32
N ALA A 98 -7.77 17.74 -15.82
CA ALA A 98 -8.77 18.82 -15.79
C ALA A 98 -8.46 19.88 -14.72
N THR A 99 -7.65 19.55 -13.71
CA THR A 99 -7.23 20.46 -12.64
C THR A 99 -5.92 19.94 -12.03
N GLN A 100 -5.01 20.83 -11.63
CA GLN A 100 -3.77 20.42 -10.96
C GLN A 100 -4.09 19.93 -9.54
N LEU A 101 -4.09 18.61 -9.35
CA LEU A 101 -4.29 17.98 -8.05
C LEU A 101 -3.09 18.24 -7.14
N ARG A 102 -3.36 18.51 -5.86
CA ARG A 102 -2.32 18.76 -4.86
C ARG A 102 -1.36 17.57 -4.81
N ASN A 103 -0.07 17.86 -4.71
CA ASN A 103 0.94 16.84 -4.47
C ASN A 103 1.90 17.28 -3.37
N PRO A 104 1.68 16.80 -2.13
CA PRO A 104 2.54 17.10 -0.99
C PRO A 104 4.03 16.81 -1.22
N PHE A 105 4.37 15.86 -2.11
CA PHE A 105 5.77 15.54 -2.43
C PHE A 105 6.47 16.55 -3.33
N LEU A 106 5.78 17.61 -3.77
CA LEU A 106 6.32 18.75 -4.50
C LEU A 106 6.33 20.04 -3.65
N GLU A 107 5.89 19.97 -2.40
CA GLU A 107 5.68 21.11 -1.51
C GLU A 107 6.71 21.11 -0.38
N GLY A 108 7.07 22.29 0.14
CA GLY A 108 7.93 22.43 1.32
C GLY A 108 9.31 21.76 1.19
N LEU A 109 9.85 21.67 -0.03
CA LEU A 109 11.13 21.00 -0.29
C LEU A 109 12.32 21.92 0.00
N HIS A 110 13.29 21.42 0.75
CA HIS A 110 14.55 22.10 1.01
C HIS A 110 15.63 21.68 0.01
N GLU A 111 16.13 22.62 -0.81
CA GLU A 111 17.12 22.34 -1.85
C GLU A 111 18.41 21.71 -1.31
N ALA A 112 18.81 22.08 -0.08
CA ALA A 112 19.97 21.53 0.61
C ALA A 112 19.91 20.00 0.81
N MET A 113 18.71 19.41 0.77
CA MET A 113 18.51 17.96 0.90
C MET A 113 18.66 17.19 -0.41
N GLN A 114 18.62 17.86 -1.57
CA GLN A 114 18.68 17.19 -2.88
C GLN A 114 19.94 16.33 -3.07
N PRO A 115 21.16 16.75 -2.68
CA PRO A 115 22.35 15.90 -2.81
C PRO A 115 22.23 14.58 -2.02
N LEU A 116 21.68 14.65 -0.81
CA LEU A 116 21.45 13.46 0.02
C LEU A 116 20.36 12.56 -0.58
N GLN A 117 19.26 13.14 -1.06
CA GLN A 117 18.21 12.40 -1.75
C GLN A 117 18.76 11.65 -2.97
N ASN A 118 19.55 12.31 -3.82
CA ASN A 118 20.14 11.69 -5.01
C ASN A 118 21.11 10.56 -4.63
N LYS A 119 21.96 10.77 -3.62
CA LYS A 119 22.86 9.73 -3.11
C LYS A 119 22.10 8.51 -2.61
N LEU A 120 20.97 8.71 -1.91
CA LEU A 120 20.14 7.62 -1.40
C LEU A 120 19.35 6.93 -2.51
N LEU A 121 18.85 7.65 -3.53
CA LEU A 121 18.20 7.04 -4.68
C LEU A 121 19.12 6.01 -5.35
N THR A 122 20.37 6.37 -5.60
CA THR A 122 21.34 5.44 -6.19
C THR A 122 21.71 4.31 -5.23
N ARG A 123 21.95 4.62 -3.94
CA ARG A 123 22.37 3.62 -2.95
C ARG A 123 21.29 2.56 -2.68
N LEU A 124 20.02 2.95 -2.74
CA LEU A 124 18.86 2.07 -2.56
C LEU A 124 18.33 1.49 -3.88
N GLU A 125 19.01 1.73 -5.00
CA GLU A 125 18.62 1.25 -6.35
C GLU A 125 17.19 1.68 -6.76
N LEU A 126 16.85 2.94 -6.49
CA LEU A 126 15.51 3.51 -6.68
C LEU A 126 15.40 4.41 -7.93
N ASP A 127 16.48 4.53 -8.72
CA ASP A 127 16.53 5.43 -9.87
C ASP A 127 15.40 5.18 -10.88
N SER A 128 15.06 3.91 -11.13
CA SER A 128 13.97 3.52 -12.03
C SER A 128 12.58 3.95 -11.53
N ILE A 129 12.38 3.98 -10.22
CA ILE A 129 11.08 4.30 -9.60
C ILE A 129 11.02 5.71 -9.01
N ARG A 130 12.08 6.51 -9.10
CA ARG A 130 12.16 7.83 -8.45
C ARG A 130 10.99 8.77 -8.78
N LYS A 131 10.38 8.64 -9.96
CA LYS A 131 9.27 9.50 -10.40
C LYS A 131 7.89 9.04 -9.92
N ILE A 132 7.75 7.86 -9.33
CA ILE A 132 6.46 7.33 -8.83
C ILE A 132 5.72 8.32 -7.91
N PRO A 133 6.34 8.96 -6.91
CA PRO A 133 5.61 9.82 -5.96
C PRO A 133 4.99 11.07 -6.60
N VAL A 134 5.50 11.47 -7.77
CA VAL A 134 5.00 12.64 -8.50
C VAL A 134 3.91 12.31 -9.53
N ARG A 135 3.70 11.01 -9.79
CA ARG A 135 2.65 10.49 -10.68
C ARG A 135 1.27 10.45 -10.02
N ASN A 136 0.24 10.29 -10.83
CA ASN A 136 -1.14 10.14 -10.38
C ASN A 136 -1.32 8.90 -9.48
N ALA A 137 -2.23 8.94 -8.49
CA ALA A 137 -2.41 7.85 -7.53
C ALA A 137 -2.80 6.50 -8.17
N LEU A 138 -3.57 6.50 -9.26
CA LEU A 138 -3.92 5.30 -10.03
C LEU A 138 -2.69 4.74 -10.76
N GLU A 139 -1.89 5.62 -11.39
CA GLU A 139 -0.65 5.21 -12.05
C GLU A 139 0.33 4.60 -11.03
N GLN A 140 0.40 5.16 -9.81
CA GLN A 140 1.21 4.59 -8.73
C GLN A 140 0.75 3.18 -8.35
N LEU A 141 -0.57 2.93 -8.24
CA LEU A 141 -1.11 1.59 -7.96
C LEU A 141 -0.72 0.59 -9.04
N LEU A 142 -0.92 0.96 -10.31
CA LEU A 142 -0.59 0.10 -11.45
C LEU A 142 0.91 -0.22 -11.49
N LEU A 143 1.77 0.77 -11.23
CA LEU A 143 3.22 0.55 -11.16
C LEU A 143 3.63 -0.35 -9.98
N PHE A 144 2.92 -0.29 -8.85
CA PHE A 144 3.15 -1.25 -7.75
C PHE A 144 2.70 -2.67 -8.13
N LEU A 145 1.59 -2.82 -8.84
CA LEU A 145 1.10 -4.13 -9.31
C LEU A 145 2.01 -4.73 -10.40
N ILE A 146 2.70 -3.91 -11.19
CA ILE A 146 3.67 -4.40 -12.19
C ILE A 146 4.95 -4.93 -11.54
N ASP A 147 5.43 -4.30 -10.46
CA ASP A 147 6.65 -4.70 -9.74
C ASP A 147 6.48 -4.49 -8.22
N PRO A 148 5.82 -5.44 -7.52
CA PRO A 148 5.42 -5.31 -6.13
C PRO A 148 6.61 -5.50 -5.18
N GLN A 149 7.45 -4.46 -5.08
CA GLN A 149 8.64 -4.44 -4.21
C GLN A 149 8.46 -3.48 -3.02
N PRO A 150 7.72 -3.87 -1.94
CA PRO A 150 7.49 -3.02 -0.76
C PRO A 150 8.76 -2.37 -0.17
N ARG A 151 9.90 -3.07 -0.21
CA ARG A 151 11.19 -2.55 0.28
C ARG A 151 11.69 -1.34 -0.52
N LYS A 152 11.50 -1.34 -1.84
CA LYS A 152 11.85 -0.18 -2.67
C LYS A 152 10.90 0.98 -2.41
N TRP A 153 9.62 0.70 -2.18
CA TRP A 153 8.62 1.71 -1.87
C TRP A 153 8.84 2.37 -0.50
N SER A 154 9.26 1.61 0.52
CA SER A 154 9.66 2.19 1.82
C SER A 154 10.92 3.06 1.68
N GLY A 155 11.91 2.63 0.89
CA GLY A 155 13.07 3.44 0.54
C GLY A 155 12.70 4.75 -0.18
N LEU A 156 11.75 4.68 -1.11
CA LEU A 156 11.24 5.84 -1.84
C LEU A 156 10.48 6.81 -0.92
N ALA A 157 9.69 6.28 0.02
CA ALA A 157 9.03 7.07 1.05
C ALA A 157 10.05 7.82 1.93
N LEU A 158 11.10 7.13 2.41
CA LEU A 158 12.20 7.76 3.16
C LEU A 158 12.84 8.91 2.36
N VAL A 159 13.24 8.65 1.10
CA VAL A 159 13.88 9.66 0.25
C VAL A 159 12.98 10.86 0.04
N ARG A 160 11.67 10.66 -0.15
CA ARG A 160 10.72 11.76 -0.34
C ARG A 160 10.55 12.59 0.94
N CYS A 161 10.38 11.94 2.08
CA CYS A 161 10.25 12.63 3.36
C CYS A 161 11.51 13.45 3.70
N LEU A 162 12.72 12.98 3.34
CA LEU A 162 13.96 13.73 3.51
C LEU A 162 13.95 15.10 2.83
N GLY A 163 13.15 15.29 1.77
CA GLY A 163 13.03 16.58 1.11
C GLY A 163 12.42 17.66 1.99
N TRP A 164 11.66 17.28 3.02
CA TRP A 164 10.99 18.20 3.95
C TRP A 164 11.82 18.57 5.18
N PHE A 165 13.06 18.10 5.28
CA PHE A 165 13.94 18.45 6.40
C PHE A 165 14.75 19.69 6.05
N ASP A 166 14.88 20.61 7.01
CA ASP A 166 15.80 21.72 6.91
C ASP A 166 17.16 21.35 7.52
N GLN A 167 18.17 21.17 6.68
CA GLN A 167 19.51 20.78 7.12
C GLN A 167 20.11 21.72 8.17
N ALA A 168 19.73 23.00 8.17
CA ALA A 168 20.26 24.00 9.10
C ALA A 168 19.69 23.84 10.52
N SER A 169 18.44 23.39 10.65
CA SER A 169 17.69 23.42 11.91
C SER A 169 17.26 22.05 12.43
N MET A 170 17.17 21.01 11.58
CA MET A 170 16.56 19.70 11.88
C MET A 170 17.15 18.93 13.08
N ARG A 171 18.29 19.35 13.63
CA ARG A 171 18.96 18.73 14.80
C ARG A 171 19.12 19.69 15.98
N THR A 172 18.55 20.89 15.89
CA THR A 172 18.68 21.87 16.96
C THR A 172 17.79 21.49 18.15
N PRO A 173 18.19 21.82 19.39
CA PRO A 173 17.34 21.59 20.56
C PRO A 173 15.99 22.30 20.47
N VAL A 174 15.92 23.45 19.78
CA VAL A 174 14.69 24.21 19.55
C VAL A 174 13.73 23.42 18.67
N THR A 175 14.21 22.94 17.51
CA THR A 175 13.41 22.12 16.60
C THR A 175 12.97 20.83 17.26
N GLN A 176 13.85 20.17 18.04
CA GLN A 176 13.49 18.96 18.78
C GLN A 176 12.36 19.22 19.78
N ALA A 177 12.46 20.27 20.60
CA ALA A 177 11.43 20.59 21.60
C ALA A 177 10.08 20.94 20.93
N ALA A 178 10.11 21.76 19.88
CA ALA A 178 8.93 22.11 19.10
C ALA A 178 8.28 20.87 18.47
N PHE A 179 9.09 19.98 17.88
CA PHE A 179 8.62 18.74 17.28
C PHE A 179 7.98 17.83 18.31
N GLN A 180 8.64 17.60 19.44
CA GLN A 180 8.13 16.72 20.50
C GLN A 180 6.78 17.22 21.04
N SER A 181 6.62 18.52 21.23
CA SER A 181 5.32 19.11 21.60
C SER A 181 4.27 18.85 20.52
N ALA A 182 4.54 19.26 19.29
CA ALA A 182 3.59 19.12 18.18
C ALA A 182 3.21 17.66 17.91
N PHE A 183 4.18 16.74 18.02
CA PHE A 183 3.98 15.31 17.84
C PHE A 183 3.11 14.71 18.95
N SER A 184 3.34 15.10 20.20
CA SER A 184 2.51 14.67 21.33
C SER A 184 1.04 15.10 21.18
N ASP A 185 0.80 16.27 20.59
CA ASP A 185 -0.55 16.85 20.43
C ASP A 185 -1.37 16.23 19.28
N CYS A 186 -0.78 15.34 18.45
CA CYS A 186 -1.46 14.80 17.27
C CYS A 186 -1.15 13.34 16.92
N SER A 187 -0.25 12.69 17.66
CA SER A 187 0.15 11.30 17.42
C SER A 187 -0.33 10.39 18.54
N VAL A 188 -0.56 9.12 18.21
CA VAL A 188 -0.99 8.12 19.20
C VAL A 188 0.13 7.71 20.15
N THR A 189 -0.24 7.20 21.32
CA THR A 189 0.71 6.74 22.35
C THR A 189 1.77 5.78 21.79
N ALA A 190 1.38 4.86 20.90
CA ALA A 190 2.31 3.89 20.31
C ALA A 190 3.44 4.55 19.49
N LEU A 191 3.14 5.61 18.74
CA LEU A 191 4.14 6.36 17.97
C LEU A 191 5.00 7.23 18.88
N GLN A 192 4.41 7.83 19.91
CA GLN A 192 5.15 8.60 20.91
C GLN A 192 6.18 7.71 21.62
N GLN A 193 5.80 6.50 22.01
CA GLN A 193 6.70 5.51 22.60
C GLN A 193 7.80 5.08 21.61
N GLN A 194 7.46 4.87 20.33
CA GLN A 194 8.44 4.55 19.31
C GLN A 194 9.48 5.66 19.14
N LEU A 195 9.05 6.93 19.22
CA LEU A 195 9.95 8.07 19.19
C LEU A 195 10.83 8.15 20.44
N GLN A 196 10.25 7.95 21.63
CA GLN A 196 10.99 7.94 22.91
C GLN A 196 12.04 6.83 22.97
N ASN A 197 11.74 5.67 22.37
CA ASN A 197 12.66 4.53 22.30
C ASN A 197 13.73 4.69 21.21
N SER A 198 13.63 5.72 20.37
CA SER A 198 14.65 6.00 19.34
C SER A 198 15.90 6.57 19.99
N THR A 199 17.07 6.03 19.62
CA THR A 199 18.36 6.39 20.20
C THR A 199 19.29 7.07 19.18
N GLY A 200 20.26 7.82 19.68
CA GLY A 200 21.26 8.54 18.88
C GLY A 200 20.75 9.86 18.33
N ASP A 201 21.49 10.42 17.37
CA ASP A 201 21.11 11.68 16.72
C ASP A 201 19.87 11.47 15.84
N ILE A 202 18.82 12.24 16.12
CA ILE A 202 17.56 12.22 15.39
C ILE A 202 17.40 13.56 14.66
N ALA A 203 17.05 13.51 13.38
CA ALA A 203 16.57 14.67 12.66
C ALA A 203 15.05 14.78 12.79
N PHE A 204 14.56 16.01 12.90
CA PHE A 204 13.14 16.35 12.99
C PHE A 204 12.76 17.30 11.86
N GLY A 205 11.59 17.11 11.27
CA GLY A 205 11.11 17.92 10.15
C GLY A 205 9.78 17.42 9.61
N GLY A 206 9.46 17.80 8.37
CA GLY A 206 8.26 17.35 7.67
C GLY A 206 7.52 18.46 6.93
N LEU A 207 6.35 18.14 6.38
CA LEU A 207 5.55 19.10 5.63
C LEU A 207 4.66 19.90 6.59
N CYS A 208 4.82 21.23 6.61
CA CYS A 208 4.00 22.14 7.42
C CYS A 208 3.89 21.76 8.91
N TRP A 209 4.85 21.01 9.44
CA TRP A 209 4.75 20.38 10.76
C TRP A 209 4.69 21.38 11.92
N GLU A 210 5.31 22.55 11.76
CA GLU A 210 5.29 23.66 12.73
C GLU A 210 4.02 24.54 12.61
N GLN A 211 3.29 24.46 11.51
CA GLN A 211 2.22 25.40 11.15
C GLN A 211 0.86 24.85 11.59
N GLN A 212 0.43 25.11 12.83
CA GLN A 212 -0.80 24.54 13.39
C GLN A 212 -2.07 24.89 12.60
N ASP A 213 -2.10 26.02 11.89
CA ASP A 213 -3.21 26.46 11.05
C ASP A 213 -3.29 25.72 9.70
N GLU A 214 -2.24 24.98 9.32
CA GLU A 214 -2.25 24.20 8.09
C GLU A 214 -3.08 22.92 8.24
N MET A 215 -3.96 22.71 7.26
CA MET A 215 -4.91 21.61 7.30
C MET A 215 -4.23 20.25 7.18
N LEU A 216 -3.19 20.14 6.33
CA LEU A 216 -2.43 18.91 6.14
C LEU A 216 -1.02 19.13 6.67
N ARG A 217 -0.65 18.33 7.65
CA ARG A 217 0.71 18.30 8.22
C ARG A 217 1.26 16.90 8.16
N VAL A 218 2.57 16.79 7.96
CA VAL A 218 3.29 15.53 8.07
C VAL A 218 4.48 15.76 8.98
N LEU A 219 4.49 15.11 10.14
CA LEU A 219 5.58 15.19 11.10
C LEU A 219 6.49 13.98 10.89
N CYS A 220 7.79 14.21 10.72
CA CYS A 220 8.79 13.17 10.49
C CYS A 220 9.95 13.24 11.50
N ALA A 221 10.28 12.10 12.11
CA ALA A 221 11.48 11.93 12.93
C ALA A 221 12.32 10.78 12.39
N LEU A 222 13.61 11.03 12.15
CA LEU A 222 14.51 10.10 11.51
C LEU A 222 15.83 9.97 12.29
N PRO A 223 16.11 8.81 12.90
CA PRO A 223 17.45 8.51 13.40
C PRO A 223 18.46 8.58 12.25
N LEU A 224 19.52 9.38 12.38
CA LEU A 224 20.50 9.57 11.30
C LEU A 224 21.26 8.29 10.96
N SER A 225 21.41 7.39 11.92
CA SER A 225 21.99 6.05 11.70
C SER A 225 21.19 5.25 10.66
N ALA A 226 19.87 5.45 10.57
CA ALA A 226 19.03 4.77 9.58
C ALA A 226 19.41 5.10 8.12
N ILE A 227 19.95 6.29 7.87
CA ILE A 227 20.43 6.71 6.55
C ILE A 227 21.69 5.91 6.17
N ALA A 228 22.62 5.77 7.11
CA ALA A 228 23.87 5.04 6.89
C ALA A 228 23.63 3.53 6.75
N GLU A 229 22.69 2.99 7.54
CA GLU A 229 22.31 1.58 7.59
C GLU A 229 21.31 1.17 6.49
N GLN A 230 20.76 2.13 5.74
CA GLN A 230 19.71 1.89 4.73
C GLN A 230 18.46 1.24 5.32
N ARG A 231 17.99 1.80 6.44
CA ARG A 231 16.88 1.30 7.25
C ARG A 231 15.66 2.23 7.15
N PRO A 232 14.97 2.31 6.00
CA PRO A 232 13.79 3.18 5.87
C PRO A 232 12.73 2.91 6.91
N GLU A 233 12.61 1.68 7.42
CA GLU A 233 11.67 1.30 8.46
C GLU A 233 11.83 2.05 9.80
N ARG A 234 12.96 2.74 10.01
CA ARG A 234 13.23 3.55 11.21
C ARG A 234 12.70 4.98 11.11
N LEU A 235 12.19 5.40 9.94
CA LEU A 235 11.51 6.68 9.82
C LEU A 235 10.16 6.61 10.53
N ILE A 236 9.93 7.53 11.46
CA ILE A 236 8.65 7.72 12.13
C ILE A 236 7.94 8.87 11.44
N ALA A 237 6.69 8.66 11.03
CA ALA A 237 5.86 9.67 10.39
C ALA A 237 4.47 9.74 11.04
N ASN A 238 3.90 10.94 11.16
CA ASN A 238 2.50 11.12 11.50
C ASN A 238 1.86 12.10 10.51
N ILE A 239 0.93 11.59 9.71
CA ILE A 239 0.16 12.38 8.75
C ILE A 239 -1.09 12.86 9.47
N VAL A 240 -1.31 14.16 9.52
CA VAL A 240 -2.40 14.79 10.27
C VAL A 240 -3.25 15.64 9.34
N LEU A 241 -4.55 15.40 9.35
CA LEU A 241 -5.54 16.27 8.70
C LEU A 241 -6.42 16.98 9.74
N ASP A 242 -6.49 18.30 9.66
CA ASP A 242 -7.51 19.07 10.35
C ASP A 242 -8.81 19.08 9.53
N THR A 243 -9.90 18.61 10.15
CA THR A 243 -11.22 18.51 9.54
C THR A 243 -12.12 19.71 9.83
N SER A 244 -11.61 20.75 10.49
CA SER A 244 -12.37 21.95 10.90
C SER A 244 -12.53 23.03 9.81
N ALA A 245 -12.21 22.71 8.55
CA ALA A 245 -12.23 23.67 7.45
C ALA A 245 -13.56 24.41 7.30
N VAL A 246 -13.47 25.73 7.08
CA VAL A 246 -14.64 26.55 6.76
C VAL A 246 -14.96 26.53 5.25
N LYS A 247 -13.95 26.31 4.38
CA LYS A 247 -14.12 26.32 2.92
C LYS A 247 -13.94 24.93 2.31
N GLU A 248 -14.92 24.52 1.51
CA GLU A 248 -14.97 23.20 0.86
C GLU A 248 -13.76 22.95 -0.06
N SER A 249 -13.38 23.93 -0.89
CA SER A 249 -12.31 23.75 -1.87
C SER A 249 -10.92 23.58 -1.23
N THR A 250 -10.65 24.25 -0.12
CA THR A 250 -9.38 24.11 0.62
C THR A 250 -9.33 22.77 1.32
N PHE A 251 -10.44 22.36 1.95
CA PHE A 251 -10.53 21.04 2.57
C PHE A 251 -10.34 19.92 1.55
N LYS A 252 -11.03 19.99 0.40
CA LYS A 252 -10.91 19.00 -0.66
C LYS A 252 -9.47 18.84 -1.16
N SER A 253 -8.73 19.94 -1.30
CA SER A 253 -7.31 19.94 -1.68
C SER A 253 -6.43 19.29 -0.60
N ALA A 254 -6.62 19.65 0.67
CA ALA A 254 -5.89 19.07 1.79
C ALA A 254 -6.19 17.57 1.98
N TRP A 255 -7.45 17.19 1.89
CA TRP A 255 -7.91 15.80 1.95
C TRP A 255 -7.34 14.95 0.80
N HIS A 256 -7.29 15.48 -0.43
CA HIS A 256 -6.64 14.76 -1.53
C HIS A 256 -5.14 14.55 -1.27
N GLY A 257 -4.44 15.58 -0.78
CA GLY A 257 -3.06 15.47 -0.33
C GLY A 257 -2.86 14.44 0.79
N PHE A 258 -3.77 14.42 1.78
CA PHE A 258 -3.78 13.48 2.90
C PHE A 258 -3.80 12.02 2.43
N LEU A 259 -4.73 11.67 1.53
CA LEU A 259 -4.81 10.34 0.93
C LEU A 259 -3.54 9.99 0.13
N ARG A 260 -3.05 10.93 -0.67
CA ARG A 260 -1.87 10.73 -1.53
C ARG A 260 -0.59 10.48 -0.73
N VAL A 261 -0.40 11.19 0.38
CA VAL A 261 0.74 10.96 1.28
C VAL A 261 0.66 9.55 1.86
N TYR A 262 -0.51 9.12 2.32
CA TYR A 262 -0.64 7.81 2.96
C TYR A 262 -0.47 6.65 1.98
N ASN A 263 -0.87 6.79 0.71
CA ASN A 263 -0.60 5.79 -0.32
C ASN A 263 0.91 5.46 -0.45
N LEU A 264 1.81 6.42 -0.24
CA LEU A 264 3.26 6.16 -0.25
C LEU A 264 3.81 5.83 1.15
N LEU A 265 3.40 6.54 2.19
CA LEU A 265 3.97 6.39 3.53
C LEU A 265 3.49 5.12 4.26
N GLN A 266 2.44 4.45 3.79
CA GLN A 266 1.99 3.16 4.34
C GLN A 266 3.07 2.09 4.35
N PHE A 267 4.07 2.16 3.46
CA PHE A 267 5.15 1.19 3.37
C PHE A 267 6.18 1.34 4.51
N LEU A 268 6.08 2.40 5.32
CA LEU A 268 6.86 2.61 6.53
C LEU A 268 6.07 2.10 7.76
N PRO A 269 6.66 1.25 8.62
CA PRO A 269 5.91 0.63 9.71
C PRO A 269 5.43 1.62 10.78
N ALA A 270 6.20 2.67 11.06
CA ALA A 270 5.90 3.69 12.07
C ALA A 270 5.20 4.92 11.44
N THR A 271 4.18 4.69 10.62
CA THR A 271 3.36 5.76 10.01
C THR A 271 1.98 5.84 10.67
N GLY A 272 1.66 7.02 11.20
CA GLY A 272 0.31 7.42 11.60
C GLY A 272 -0.46 8.09 10.47
N PHE A 273 -1.77 7.87 10.47
CA PHE A 273 -2.72 8.46 9.53
C PHE A 273 -3.94 8.94 10.31
N THR A 274 -3.86 10.16 10.82
CA THR A 274 -4.78 10.68 11.84
C THR A 274 -5.46 11.97 11.40
N THR A 275 -6.56 12.27 12.06
CA THR A 275 -7.21 13.58 12.04
C THR A 275 -7.09 14.20 13.42
N VAL A 276 -7.13 15.54 13.49
CA VAL A 276 -7.13 16.27 14.78
C VAL A 276 -8.30 15.80 15.66
N ALA A 277 -9.51 15.72 15.10
CA ALA A 277 -10.71 15.27 15.80
C ALA A 277 -10.61 13.80 16.28
N GLY A 278 -10.04 12.90 15.46
CA GLY A 278 -9.85 11.50 15.85
C GLY A 278 -8.83 11.33 16.97
N HIS A 279 -7.76 12.14 16.97
CA HIS A 279 -6.77 12.12 18.04
C HIS A 279 -7.38 12.61 19.37
N GLN A 280 -8.10 13.74 19.35
CA GLN A 280 -8.75 14.31 20.54
C GLN A 280 -9.75 13.37 21.21
N THR A 281 -10.43 12.53 20.42
CA THR A 281 -11.39 11.54 20.92
C THR A 281 -10.75 10.21 21.31
N GLY A 282 -9.43 10.05 21.11
CA GLY A 282 -8.71 8.80 21.37
C GLY A 282 -9.04 7.66 20.40
N LEU A 283 -9.67 7.95 19.25
CA LEU A 283 -10.18 6.94 18.31
C LEU A 283 -9.09 5.95 17.86
N TYR A 284 -7.86 6.43 17.68
CA TYR A 284 -6.76 5.62 17.16
C TYR A 284 -6.02 4.79 18.22
N GLU A 285 -6.23 5.06 19.52
CA GLU A 285 -5.49 4.41 20.61
C GLU A 285 -5.77 2.90 20.71
N GLY A 286 -6.95 2.46 20.26
CA GLY A 286 -7.32 1.04 20.24
C GLY A 286 -6.62 0.23 19.15
N ILE A 287 -5.99 0.87 18.15
CA ILE A 287 -5.41 0.17 16.99
C ILE A 287 -4.16 -0.64 17.40
N PRO A 288 -4.12 -1.96 17.17
CA PRO A 288 -2.90 -2.74 17.36
C PRO A 288 -1.86 -2.40 16.29
N TRP A 289 -0.65 -2.04 16.71
CA TRP A 289 0.48 -1.69 15.83
C TRP A 289 1.35 -2.91 15.48
N SER A 290 0.73 -3.98 14.98
CA SER A 290 1.40 -5.25 14.67
C SER A 290 2.43 -5.13 13.54
N PHE A 291 2.16 -4.30 12.54
CA PHE A 291 3.13 -4.02 11.47
C PHE A 291 4.35 -3.28 11.99
N MET A 292 4.16 -2.19 12.75
CA MET A 292 5.26 -1.45 13.39
C MET A 292 6.12 -2.33 14.29
N LYS A 293 5.50 -3.22 15.06
CA LYS A 293 6.19 -4.10 16.00
C LYS A 293 6.80 -5.34 15.34
N GLY A 294 6.48 -5.62 14.08
CA GLY A 294 6.89 -6.85 13.40
C GLY A 294 6.26 -8.12 14.00
N THR A 295 5.09 -8.00 14.64
CA THR A 295 4.38 -9.08 15.33
C THR A 295 3.14 -9.56 14.61
N ALA A 296 2.91 -9.12 13.37
CA ALA A 296 1.81 -9.61 12.55
C ALA A 296 1.97 -11.11 12.32
N GLN A 297 1.04 -11.90 12.86
CA GLN A 297 1.03 -13.35 12.62
C GLN A 297 0.48 -13.63 11.22
N PRO A 298 0.90 -14.71 10.54
CA PRO A 298 0.18 -15.17 9.36
C PRO A 298 -1.28 -15.33 9.75
N LEU A 299 -2.21 -14.76 8.96
CA LEU A 299 -3.62 -14.96 9.18
C LEU A 299 -3.89 -16.47 9.17
N SER A 300 -4.23 -17.05 10.33
CA SER A 300 -4.61 -18.45 10.46
C SER A 300 -5.89 -18.65 9.66
N GLY A 301 -5.76 -19.26 8.49
CA GLY A 301 -6.76 -19.26 7.42
C GLY A 301 -6.17 -18.95 6.04
N HIS A 302 -4.93 -18.44 5.95
CA HIS A 302 -4.18 -18.42 4.68
C HIS A 302 -3.42 -19.74 4.42
N ALA A 303 -3.55 -20.73 5.31
CA ALA A 303 -3.67 -22.09 4.83
C ALA A 303 -5.09 -22.23 4.27
N ALA A 304 -5.23 -22.08 2.95
CA ALA A 304 -6.44 -22.46 2.24
C ALA A 304 -7.76 -21.91 2.84
N VAL A 305 -7.99 -20.60 2.76
CA VAL A 305 -9.12 -20.20 1.93
C VAL A 305 -8.51 -20.26 0.51
N ALA A 306 -8.43 -21.39 -0.20
CA ALA A 306 -9.60 -22.18 -0.55
C ALA A 306 -10.87 -21.42 -0.17
N SER A 307 -10.99 -20.17 -0.67
CA SER A 307 -12.24 -19.85 -1.30
C SER A 307 -12.29 -21.03 -2.23
N ALA A 308 -13.19 -21.98 -1.94
CA ALA A 308 -13.52 -23.01 -2.88
C ALA A 308 -13.42 -22.26 -4.19
N VAL A 309 -12.35 -22.53 -4.96
CA VAL A 309 -12.18 -21.95 -6.27
C VAL A 309 -13.57 -22.13 -6.78
N ASP A 310 -14.32 -21.04 -7.03
CA ASP A 310 -15.74 -21.20 -7.39
C ASP A 310 -15.61 -22.16 -8.55
N GLY A 311 -15.94 -23.44 -8.33
CA GLY A 311 -15.27 -24.50 -9.13
C GLY A 311 -15.59 -24.22 -10.57
N GLN A 312 -16.80 -23.71 -10.73
CA GLN A 312 -17.35 -23.00 -11.85
C GLN A 312 -16.44 -21.96 -12.52
N ALA A 313 -15.91 -20.93 -11.86
CA ALA A 313 -15.09 -19.90 -12.51
C ALA A 313 -13.78 -20.46 -13.11
N LEU A 314 -13.12 -21.39 -12.41
CA LEU A 314 -11.93 -22.08 -12.94
C LEU A 314 -12.33 -23.07 -14.05
N LEU A 315 -13.45 -23.76 -13.91
CA LEU A 315 -14.00 -24.63 -14.94
C LEU A 315 -14.44 -23.85 -16.18
N ASP A 316 -14.91 -22.61 -16.04
CA ASP A 316 -15.36 -21.77 -17.14
C ASP A 316 -14.19 -21.37 -18.06
N GLU A 317 -13.00 -21.17 -17.50
CA GLU A 317 -11.76 -20.86 -18.24
C GLU A 317 -11.07 -22.10 -18.83
N VAL A 318 -11.38 -23.29 -18.32
CA VAL A 318 -10.80 -24.55 -18.82
C VAL A 318 -11.60 -25.04 -20.01
N ALA A 319 -10.91 -25.53 -21.03
CA ALA A 319 -11.50 -26.16 -22.19
C ALA A 319 -12.42 -27.31 -21.78
N GLU A 320 -13.60 -27.38 -22.42
CA GLU A 320 -14.68 -28.33 -22.10
C GLU A 320 -14.22 -29.78 -21.87
N PRO A 321 -13.27 -30.35 -22.64
CA PRO A 321 -12.80 -31.72 -22.44
C PRO A 321 -12.15 -32.01 -21.09
N LEU A 322 -11.53 -31.02 -20.44
CA LEU A 322 -10.80 -31.21 -19.17
C LEU A 322 -11.59 -30.77 -17.94
N ARG A 323 -12.73 -30.08 -18.12
CA ARG A 323 -13.55 -29.56 -17.02
C ARG A 323 -13.94 -30.64 -16.01
N ALA A 324 -14.53 -31.74 -16.47
CA ALA A 324 -15.00 -32.80 -15.56
C ALA A 324 -13.84 -33.42 -14.76
N ALA A 325 -12.70 -33.68 -15.41
CA ALA A 325 -11.52 -34.23 -14.75
C ALA A 325 -10.94 -33.26 -13.70
N LEU A 326 -10.89 -31.97 -14.02
CA LEU A 326 -10.46 -30.95 -13.07
C LEU A 326 -11.44 -30.79 -11.90
N GLN A 327 -12.74 -30.87 -12.17
CA GLN A 327 -13.76 -30.82 -11.14
C GLN A 327 -13.59 -31.97 -10.13
N ASP A 328 -13.39 -33.20 -10.62
CA ASP A 328 -13.14 -34.38 -9.79
C ASP A 328 -11.82 -34.24 -9.00
N TRP A 329 -10.77 -33.73 -9.65
CA TRP A 329 -9.48 -33.48 -9.02
C TRP A 329 -9.58 -32.52 -7.84
N LEU A 330 -10.26 -31.39 -8.03
CA LEU A 330 -10.48 -30.38 -6.98
C LEU A 330 -11.35 -30.95 -5.85
N GLN A 331 -12.38 -31.75 -6.16
CA GLN A 331 -13.19 -32.43 -5.15
C GLN A 331 -12.38 -33.42 -4.30
N SER A 332 -11.35 -34.03 -4.89
CA SER A 332 -10.42 -34.92 -4.19
C SER A 332 -9.34 -34.21 -3.36
N GLN A 333 -9.44 -32.88 -3.21
CA GLN A 333 -8.41 -32.00 -2.61
C GLN A 333 -7.08 -32.01 -3.36
N GLY A 334 -7.11 -32.23 -4.68
CA GLY A 334 -5.96 -32.03 -5.52
C GLY A 334 -5.53 -30.55 -5.56
N PRO A 335 -4.23 -30.25 -5.72
CA PRO A 335 -3.75 -28.87 -5.87
C PRO A 335 -4.36 -28.21 -7.12
N VAL A 336 -4.57 -26.90 -7.08
CA VAL A 336 -5.08 -26.12 -8.21
C VAL A 336 -4.01 -26.04 -9.32
N PRO A 337 -4.34 -26.32 -10.59
CA PRO A 337 -3.40 -26.17 -11.71
C PRO A 337 -3.22 -24.70 -12.12
N ASP A 338 -2.12 -24.43 -12.82
CA ASP A 338 -2.00 -23.28 -13.71
C ASP A 338 -2.82 -23.57 -14.99
N ILE A 339 -3.69 -22.65 -15.41
CA ILE A 339 -4.49 -22.77 -16.66
C ILE A 339 -3.74 -22.12 -17.82
N ALA A 340 -3.82 -22.70 -19.02
CA ALA A 340 -3.21 -22.19 -20.25
C ALA A 340 -1.70 -21.89 -20.03
N TYR A 341 -1.00 -22.87 -19.48
CA TYR A 341 0.39 -22.79 -19.11
C TYR A 341 1.30 -22.85 -20.33
N GLU A 342 2.12 -21.83 -20.53
CA GLU A 342 3.12 -21.76 -21.59
C GLU A 342 4.50 -22.21 -21.05
N LEU A 343 5.04 -23.31 -21.58
CA LEU A 343 6.39 -23.78 -21.31
C LEU A 343 7.39 -23.04 -22.20
N MET A 344 8.35 -22.36 -21.58
CA MET A 344 9.37 -21.58 -22.29
C MET A 344 10.75 -22.26 -22.28
N ASN A 345 11.52 -22.08 -23.35
CA ASN A 345 12.93 -22.47 -23.39
C ASN A 345 13.83 -21.44 -22.69
N ALA A 346 15.14 -21.70 -22.65
CA ALA A 346 16.13 -20.82 -22.02
C ALA A 346 16.27 -19.45 -22.72
N GLN A 347 15.73 -19.30 -23.92
CA GLN A 347 15.72 -18.07 -24.73
C GLN A 347 14.41 -17.28 -24.57
N GLY A 348 13.44 -17.80 -23.78
CA GLY A 348 12.14 -17.16 -23.56
C GLY A 348 11.12 -17.42 -24.66
N GLU A 349 11.37 -18.38 -25.54
CA GLU A 349 10.43 -18.79 -26.59
C GLU A 349 9.49 -19.87 -26.06
N ILE A 350 8.19 -19.76 -26.38
CA ILE A 350 7.19 -20.77 -26.03
C ILE A 350 7.45 -22.01 -26.89
N ILE A 351 7.74 -23.12 -26.23
CA ILE A 351 8.03 -24.42 -26.88
C ILE A 351 6.91 -25.44 -26.69
N ALA A 352 6.06 -25.24 -25.69
CA ALA A 352 4.85 -26.04 -25.50
C ALA A 352 3.82 -25.26 -24.67
N GLU A 353 2.57 -25.73 -24.72
CA GLU A 353 1.42 -25.17 -24.03
C GLU A 353 0.64 -26.34 -23.41
N ALA A 354 0.11 -26.11 -22.22
CA ALA A 354 -0.71 -27.06 -21.51
C ALA A 354 -1.97 -26.37 -21.00
N GLU A 355 -3.13 -26.95 -21.27
CA GLU A 355 -4.40 -26.44 -20.76
C GLU A 355 -4.42 -26.39 -19.24
N LEU A 356 -3.85 -27.41 -18.57
CA LEU A 356 -3.66 -27.46 -17.12
C LEU A 356 -2.20 -27.86 -16.81
N ALA A 357 -1.56 -27.21 -15.86
CA ALA A 357 -0.21 -27.60 -15.41
C ALA A 357 -0.04 -27.59 -13.90
N TRP A 358 0.74 -28.54 -13.41
CA TRP A 358 1.25 -28.60 -12.04
C TRP A 358 2.78 -28.69 -12.10
N PRO A 359 3.50 -27.57 -12.26
CA PRO A 359 4.93 -27.58 -12.55
C PRO A 359 5.77 -28.35 -11.53
N ASP A 360 5.45 -28.21 -10.24
CA ASP A 360 6.14 -28.92 -9.16
C ASP A 360 5.94 -30.43 -9.19
N ALA A 361 4.75 -30.87 -9.58
CA ALA A 361 4.41 -32.28 -9.72
C ALA A 361 4.86 -32.84 -11.07
N GLN A 362 5.39 -31.98 -11.96
CA GLN A 362 5.73 -32.31 -13.35
C GLN A 362 4.57 -33.01 -14.08
N LEU A 363 3.35 -32.53 -13.82
CA LEU A 363 2.11 -33.09 -14.36
C LEU A 363 1.41 -32.02 -15.21
N ALA A 364 0.82 -32.44 -16.33
CA ALA A 364 0.04 -31.57 -17.21
C ALA A 364 -1.25 -32.27 -17.64
N GLY A 365 -2.33 -31.51 -17.76
CA GLY A 365 -3.55 -31.89 -18.44
C GLY A 365 -3.57 -31.23 -19.81
N LEU A 366 -3.54 -32.04 -20.87
CA LEU A 366 -3.42 -31.58 -22.24
C LEU A 366 -4.72 -31.82 -23.00
N LEU A 367 -5.05 -30.90 -23.90
CA LEU A 367 -5.98 -31.17 -24.99
C LEU A 367 -5.34 -32.11 -26.00
N ALA A 368 -6.17 -32.81 -26.78
CA ALA A 368 -5.69 -33.75 -27.80
C ALA A 368 -4.73 -33.09 -28.82
N GLU A 369 -4.96 -31.81 -29.12
CA GLU A 369 -4.10 -31.01 -30.00
C GLU A 369 -2.77 -30.59 -29.35
N GLN A 370 -2.73 -30.43 -28.03
CA GLN A 370 -1.51 -30.12 -27.27
C GLN A 370 -0.62 -31.35 -27.02
N ALA A 371 -1.16 -32.57 -27.26
CA ALA A 371 -0.41 -33.81 -27.10
C ALA A 371 0.54 -34.11 -28.28
N CYS A 372 0.39 -33.40 -29.39
CA CYS A 372 1.19 -33.58 -30.61
C CYS A 372 1.97 -32.29 -30.91
N TYR A 373 3.24 -32.25 -30.50
CA TYR A 373 4.20 -31.30 -31.04
C TYR A 373 4.94 -31.99 -32.21
N GLU A 374 4.81 -31.44 -33.42
CA GLU A 374 5.70 -31.81 -34.55
C GLU A 374 7.13 -31.28 -34.33
#